data_AF-A0A8T7EU89-F1
#
_entry.id   AF-A0A8T7EU89-F1
#
_cell.length_a   1.000
_cell.length_b   1.000
_cell.length_c   1.000
_cell.angle_alpha   90.00
_cell.angle_beta   90.00
_cell.angle_gamma   90.00
#
_symmetry.space_group_name_H-M   'P 1'
#
loop_
_entity.id
_entity.type
_entity.pdbx_description
1 polymer ?
#
loop_
_entity_poly.entity_id
_entity_poly.type
_entity_poly.pdbx_seq_one_letter_code
_entity_poly.pdbx_strand_id
1 'polypeptide(L)'
;MAYFERGQDISRLDVLLDLAAAIGLDRAEMQRLLESDAAEADVLNEARQMSQAGITGVPFFIFNGKWALSGAQPPRVFAEVLAKVAAENTMHASASDG
;
A
#
# COMPACT_ATOMS: atom_id res chain seq x y z
N MET A 1 -14.54 0.61 3.21
CA MET A 1 -15.96 0.28 2.93
C MET A 1 -16.74 1.37 2.19
N ALA A 2 -16.28 2.63 2.16
CA ALA A 2 -16.97 3.71 1.46
C ALA A 2 -17.28 3.40 -0.02
N TYR A 3 -16.27 3.00 -0.78
CA TYR A 3 -16.43 2.66 -2.20
C TYR A 3 -17.13 1.30 -2.39
N PHE A 4 -16.53 0.21 -1.92
CA PHE A 4 -17.00 -1.15 -2.24
C PHE A 4 -18.30 -1.58 -1.56
N GLU A 5 -18.53 -1.22 -0.29
CA GLU A 5 -19.73 -1.68 0.44
C GLU A 5 -20.86 -0.65 0.41
N ARG A 6 -20.53 0.64 0.41
CA ARG A 6 -21.51 1.72 0.51
C ARG A 6 -21.75 2.48 -0.78
N GLY A 7 -20.99 2.22 -1.85
CA GLY A 7 -21.14 2.88 -3.15
C GLY A 7 -20.95 4.41 -3.09
N GLN A 8 -20.24 4.92 -2.09
CA GLN A 8 -19.97 6.35 -1.98
C GLN A 8 -18.99 6.79 -3.07
N ASP A 9 -19.24 7.95 -3.66
CA ASP A 9 -18.35 8.56 -4.64
C ASP A 9 -17.11 9.14 -3.96
N ILE A 10 -16.00 8.41 -4.04
CA ILE A 10 -14.71 8.79 -3.46
C ILE A 10 -13.94 9.80 -4.32
N SER A 11 -14.50 10.27 -5.45
CA SER A 11 -13.95 11.42 -6.19
C SER A 11 -14.38 12.75 -5.59
N ARG A 12 -15.37 12.73 -4.68
CA ARG A 12 -15.86 13.93 -4.00
C ARG A 12 -15.03 14.29 -2.78
N LEU A 13 -14.60 15.55 -2.72
CA LEU A 13 -13.80 16.08 -1.61
C LEU A 13 -14.49 15.92 -0.25
N ASP A 14 -15.79 16.25 -0.14
CA ASP A 14 -16.51 16.14 1.13
C ASP A 14 -16.59 14.71 1.65
N VAL A 15 -16.77 13.73 0.75
CA VAL A 15 -16.73 12.30 1.11
C VAL A 15 -15.36 11.92 1.65
N LEU A 16 -14.26 12.35 1.02
CA LEU A 16 -12.90 12.07 1.50
C LEU A 16 -12.64 12.72 2.88
N LEU A 17 -13.10 13.96 3.09
CA LEU A 17 -12.94 14.66 4.36
C LEU A 17 -13.73 14.03 5.50
N ASP A 18 -14.94 13.53 5.22
CA ASP A 18 -15.76 12.81 6.21
C ASP A 18 -15.09 11.48 6.60
N LEU A 19 -14.51 10.77 5.61
CA LEU A 19 -13.79 9.52 5.86
C LEU A 19 -12.50 9.76 6.66
N ALA A 20 -11.77 10.83 6.36
CA ALA A 20 -10.56 11.21 7.08
C ALA A 20 -10.87 11.54 8.56
N ALA A 21 -11.91 12.34 8.81
CA ALA A 21 -12.35 12.65 10.17
C ALA A 21 -12.82 11.39 10.93
N ALA A 22 -13.50 10.46 10.26
CA ALA A 22 -13.96 9.21 10.87
C ALA A 22 -12.82 8.29 11.35
N ILE A 23 -11.61 8.43 10.80
CA ILE A 23 -10.40 7.70 11.25
C ILE A 23 -9.49 8.55 12.14
N GLY A 24 -9.93 9.74 12.57
CA GLY A 24 -9.24 10.61 13.51
C GLY A 24 -8.25 11.61 12.89
N LEU A 25 -8.27 11.83 11.58
CA LEU A 25 -7.47 12.87 10.93
C LEU A 25 -8.14 14.23 11.04
N ASP A 26 -7.35 15.31 11.15
CA ASP A 26 -7.88 16.67 11.19
C ASP A 26 -8.50 17.06 9.84
N ARG A 27 -9.78 17.42 9.86
CA ARG A 27 -10.53 17.74 8.64
C ARG A 27 -9.93 18.94 7.90
N ALA A 28 -9.55 19.99 8.63
CA ALA A 28 -9.09 21.23 8.01
C ALA A 28 -7.70 21.04 7.38
N GLU A 29 -6.82 20.27 8.02
CA GLU A 29 -5.53 19.85 7.49
C GLU A 29 -5.69 19.00 6.23
N MET A 30 -6.55 17.99 6.28
CA MET A 30 -6.83 17.15 5.11
C MET A 30 -7.45 17.95 3.96
N GLN A 31 -8.30 18.92 4.25
CA GLN A 31 -8.85 19.81 3.23
C GLN A 31 -7.74 20.62 2.56
N ARG A 32 -6.86 21.27 3.34
CA ARG A 32 -5.73 22.01 2.77
C ARG A 32 -4.82 21.13 1.92
N LEU A 33 -4.57 19.88 2.35
CA LEU A 33 -3.74 18.93 1.61
C LEU A 33 -4.40 18.52 0.29
N LEU A 34 -5.68 18.11 0.33
CA LEU A 34 -6.42 17.61 -0.84
C LEU A 34 -6.78 18.72 -1.86
N GLU A 35 -6.85 19.98 -1.43
CA GLU A 35 -6.99 21.15 -2.30
C GLU A 35 -5.65 21.64 -2.88
N SER A 36 -4.54 21.02 -2.50
CA SER A 36 -3.19 21.33 -2.99
C SER A 36 -2.62 20.18 -3.83
N ASP A 37 -1.56 20.47 -4.57
CA ASP A 37 -0.84 19.45 -5.36
C ASP A 37 0.28 18.79 -4.55
N ALA A 38 0.34 19.01 -3.23
CA ALA A 38 1.48 18.64 -2.39
C ALA A 38 1.83 17.15 -2.39
N ALA A 39 0.86 16.27 -2.66
CA ALA A 39 1.05 14.81 -2.75
C ALA A 39 1.01 14.27 -4.19
N GLU A 40 0.67 15.10 -5.19
CA GLU A 40 0.43 14.63 -6.56
C GLU A 40 1.70 14.03 -7.18
N ALA A 41 2.82 14.75 -7.06
CA ALA A 41 4.09 14.31 -7.62
C ALA A 41 4.55 12.98 -7.03
N ASP A 42 4.34 12.77 -5.72
CA ASP A 42 4.75 11.55 -5.02
C ASP A 42 3.90 10.36 -5.47
N VAL A 43 2.58 10.49 -5.52
CA VAL A 43 1.66 9.44 -5.98
C VAL A 43 1.95 9.05 -7.43
N LEU A 44 2.15 10.03 -8.33
CA LEU A 44 2.45 9.77 -9.74
C LEU A 44 3.84 9.14 -9.92
N ASN A 45 4.82 9.55 -9.13
CA ASN A 45 6.16 8.97 -9.16
C ASN A 45 6.15 7.52 -8.70
N GLU A 46 5.48 7.21 -7.60
CA GLU A 46 5.39 5.83 -7.09
C GLU A 46 4.69 4.92 -8.11
N ALA A 47 3.55 5.34 -8.66
CA ALA A 47 2.85 4.57 -9.69
C ALA A 47 3.72 4.32 -10.94
N ARG A 48 4.48 5.33 -11.38
CA ARG A 48 5.43 5.18 -12.50
C ARG A 48 6.55 4.21 -12.17
N GLN A 49 7.14 4.30 -10.99
CA GLN A 49 8.22 3.41 -10.56
C GLN A 49 7.76 1.95 -10.52
N MET A 50 6.59 1.69 -9.93
CA MET A 50 6.03 0.34 -9.89
C MET A 50 5.73 -0.21 -11.28
N SER A 51 5.15 0.61 -12.17
CA SER A 51 4.92 0.22 -13.56
C SER A 51 6.22 -0.08 -14.31
N GLN A 52 7.28 0.72 -14.11
CA GLN A 52 8.60 0.49 -14.71
C GLN A 52 9.29 -0.76 -14.15
N ALA A 53 9.01 -1.13 -12.90
CA ALA A 53 9.43 -2.38 -12.29
C ALA A 53 8.64 -3.61 -12.78
N GLY A 54 7.73 -3.45 -13.75
CA GLY A 54 6.94 -4.53 -14.34
C GLY A 54 5.66 -4.87 -13.57
N ILE A 55 5.29 -4.07 -12.56
CA ILE A 55 4.06 -4.26 -11.80
C ILE A 55 2.91 -3.59 -12.55
N THR A 56 2.05 -4.41 -13.17
CA THR A 56 0.97 -3.94 -14.06
C THR A 56 -0.44 -4.19 -13.51
N GLY A 57 -0.57 -4.71 -12.29
CA GLY A 57 -1.86 -5.01 -11.68
C GLY A 57 -1.80 -5.04 -10.16
N VAL A 58 -2.96 -4.82 -9.53
CA VAL A 58 -3.13 -4.78 -8.07
C VAL A 58 -4.20 -5.79 -7.61
N PRO A 59 -4.13 -6.30 -6.36
CA PRO A 59 -3.09 -6.03 -5.37
C PRO A 59 -1.76 -6.74 -5.72
N PHE A 60 -0.64 -6.12 -5.32
CA PHE A 60 0.71 -6.65 -5.49
C PHE A 60 1.49 -6.42 -4.19
N PHE A 61 2.22 -7.43 -3.74
CA PHE A 61 2.93 -7.40 -2.46
C PHE A 61 4.41 -7.68 -2.66
N ILE A 62 5.28 -6.88 -2.03
CA ILE A 62 6.72 -7.08 -2.01
C ILE A 62 7.15 -7.34 -0.57
N PHE A 63 7.83 -8.45 -0.31
CA PHE A 63 8.34 -8.83 1.00
C PHE A 63 9.87 -8.71 0.98
N ASN A 64 10.39 -7.85 1.86
CA ASN A 64 11.81 -7.58 2.03
C ASN A 64 12.55 -7.20 0.73
N GLY A 65 11.86 -6.52 -0.20
CA GLY A 65 12.42 -6.11 -1.50
C GLY A 65 12.82 -7.26 -2.44
N LYS A 66 12.54 -8.53 -2.08
CA LYS A 66 13.07 -9.71 -2.79
C LYS A 66 11.98 -10.65 -3.26
N TRP A 67 10.96 -10.87 -2.45
CA TRP A 67 9.86 -11.77 -2.77
C TRP A 67 8.65 -10.97 -3.22
N ALA A 68 8.06 -11.34 -4.35
CA ALA A 68 6.87 -10.69 -4.88
C ALA A 68 5.69 -11.66 -4.95
N LEU A 69 4.49 -11.16 -4.64
CA LEU A 69 3.24 -11.89 -4.78
C LEU A 69 2.22 -11.03 -5.52
N SER A 70 1.79 -11.49 -6.69
CA SER A 70 0.80 -10.80 -7.52
C SER A 70 -0.60 -11.35 -7.31
N GLY A 71 -1.57 -10.45 -7.17
CA GLY A 71 -2.99 -10.73 -7.04
C GLY A 71 -3.47 -11.02 -5.62
N ALA A 72 -4.79 -11.07 -5.48
CA ALA A 72 -5.46 -11.46 -4.24
C ALA A 72 -5.36 -12.98 -4.04
N GLN A 73 -4.22 -13.42 -3.52
CA GLN A 73 -3.93 -14.83 -3.29
C GLN A 73 -4.62 -15.37 -2.03
N PRO A 74 -4.82 -16.70 -1.92
CA PRO A 74 -5.34 -17.31 -0.70
C PRO A 74 -4.41 -17.08 0.50
N PRO A 75 -4.95 -16.98 1.74
CA PRO A 75 -4.14 -16.77 2.95
C PRO A 75 -3.01 -17.78 3.14
N ARG A 76 -3.21 -19.03 2.70
CA ARG A 76 -2.17 -20.08 2.74
C ARG A 76 -0.91 -19.70 1.97
N VAL A 77 -1.06 -19.03 0.83
CA VAL A 77 0.08 -18.59 -0.01
C VAL A 77 0.86 -17.49 0.70
N PHE A 78 0.18 -16.55 1.34
CA PHE A 78 0.82 -15.52 2.17
C PHE A 78 1.62 -16.15 3.32
N ALA A 79 1.04 -17.12 4.04
CA ALA A 79 1.72 -17.81 5.13
C ALA A 79 3.01 -18.51 4.67
N GLU A 80 3.00 -19.16 3.50
CA GLU A 80 4.19 -19.79 2.93
C GLU A 80 5.27 -18.78 2.54
N VAL A 81 4.90 -17.65 1.93
CA VAL A 81 5.87 -16.58 1.57
C VAL A 81 6.48 -15.98 2.84
N LEU A 82 5.68 -15.67 3.85
CA LEU A 82 6.17 -15.14 5.12
C LEU A 82 7.12 -16.11 5.83
N ALA A 83 6.82 -17.42 5.83
CA ALA A 83 7.70 -18.44 6.39
C ALA A 83 9.05 -18.50 5.67
N LYS A 84 9.05 -18.41 4.33
CA LYS A 84 10.29 -18.36 3.53
C LYS A 84 11.11 -17.10 3.84
N VAL A 85 10.47 -15.92 3.85
CA VAL A 85 11.13 -14.65 4.16
C VAL A 85 11.75 -14.68 5.56
N ALA A 86 11.03 -15.21 6.56
CA ALA A 86 11.54 -15.35 7.92
C ALA A 86 12.76 -16.28 7.99
N ALA A 87 12.71 -17.45 7.34
CA ALA A 87 13.82 -18.39 7.31
C ALA A 87 15.09 -17.80 6.65
N GLU A 88 14.94 -17.07 5.55
CA GLU A 88 16.06 -16.39 4.88
C GLU A 88 16.73 -15.32 5.75
N ASN A 89 15.94 -14.56 6.50
CA ASN A 89 16.45 -13.52 7.39
C ASN A 89 17.23 -14.12 8.57
N THR A 90 16.78 -15.24 9.13
CA THR A 90 17.52 -15.95 10.19
C THR A 90 18.87 -16.48 9.69
N MET A 91 18.92 -17.01 8.46
CA MET A 91 20.17 -17.48 7.86
C MET A 91 21.18 -16.35 7.60
N HIS A 92 20.71 -15.16 7.17
CA HIS A 92 21.59 -14.01 6.96
C HIS A 92 22.14 -13.44 8.28
N ALA A 93 21.33 -13.36 9.34
CA ALA A 93 21.79 -12.90 10.65
C ALA A 93 22.87 -13.81 11.25
N SER A 94 22.77 -15.13 11.05
CA SER A 94 23.79 -16.07 11.52
C SER A 94 25.11 -16.05 10.72
N ALA A 95 25.10 -15.51 9.50
CA ALA A 95 26.26 -15.46 8.62
C ALA A 95 27.07 -14.15 8.73
N SER A 96 26.52 -13.12 9.36
CA SER A 96 27.20 -11.83 9.61
C SER A 96 27.95 -11.75 10.94
N ASP A 97 27.79 -12.76 11.81
CA ASP A 97 28.36 -12.80 13.17
C ASP A 97 29.65 -13.67 13.27
N GLY A 98 30.30 -13.99 12.15
CA GLY A 98 31.55 -14.75 12.08
C GLY A 98 32.58 -14.11 11.17
#